data_AF-A0A966XJJ9-F1
#
_entry.id   AF-A0A966XJJ9-F1
#
_cell.length_a   1.000
_cell.length_b   1.000
_cell.length_c   1.000
_cell.angle_alpha   90.00
_cell.angle_beta   90.00
_cell.angle_gamma   90.00
#
_symmetry.space_group_name_H-M   'P 1'
#
loop_
_entity.id
_entity.type
_entity.pdbx_description
1 polymer ?
#
loop_
_entity_poly.entity_id
_entity_poly.type
_entity_poly.pdbx_seq_one_letter_code
_entity_poly.pdbx_strand_id
1 'polypeptide(L)'
;MSVLCPKCFERTTVTVTESLVREDMVCSHCNHAWIERSSALKEHKNSRLNRLEEAEEAVMVRRYEKLDQKFNDGVISPQEYSEGLKALERQNRQVQATLRTVWTKRF
;
A
#
# COMPACT_ATOMS: atom_id res chain seq x y z
N MET A 1 10.91 18.93 -4.78
CA MET A 1 9.83 18.56 -3.85
C MET A 1 10.14 19.21 -2.50
N SER A 2 9.19 19.91 -1.87
CA SER A 2 9.41 20.48 -0.53
C SER A 2 9.10 19.43 0.55
N VAL A 3 10.13 18.96 1.26
CA VAL A 3 9.99 18.00 2.37
C VAL A 3 9.85 18.76 3.68
N LEU A 4 8.96 18.29 4.57
CA LEU A 4 8.72 18.88 5.88
C LEU A 4 9.89 18.58 6.81
N CYS A 5 10.43 19.60 7.48
CA CYS A 5 11.46 19.36 8.50
C CYS A 5 10.86 18.65 9.73
N PRO A 6 11.42 17.54 10.21
CA PRO A 6 10.90 16.83 11.38
C PRO A 6 11.12 17.59 12.70
N LYS A 7 11.98 18.62 12.70
CA LYS A 7 12.31 19.41 13.90
C LYS A 7 11.44 20.66 14.03
N CYS A 8 11.32 21.45 12.96
CA CYS A 8 10.60 22.73 12.99
C CYS A 8 9.30 22.73 12.19
N PHE A 9 8.94 21.62 11.54
CA PHE A 9 7.70 21.46 10.76
C PHE A 9 7.52 22.50 9.63
N GLU A 10 8.62 23.12 9.19
CA GLU A 10 8.62 24.04 8.05
C GLU A 10 9.00 23.34 6.74
N ARG A 11 8.44 23.81 5.63
CA ARG A 11 8.66 23.25 4.28
C ARG A 11 9.76 23.99 3.51
N THR A 12 11.02 23.84 3.91
CA THR A 12 12.14 24.61 3.30
C THR A 12 13.44 23.81 3.15
N THR A 13 13.32 22.52 2.87
CA THR A 13 14.46 21.60 2.82
C THR A 13 15.28 21.69 1.55
N VAL A 14 16.60 21.52 1.70
CA VAL A 14 17.56 21.42 0.61
C VAL A 14 18.23 20.05 0.69
N THR A 15 18.25 19.32 -0.42
CA THR A 15 19.01 18.07 -0.57
C THR A 15 20.48 18.43 -0.71
N VAL A 16 21.34 17.92 0.19
CA VAL A 16 22.78 18.23 0.22
C VAL A 16 23.57 17.17 -0.54
N THR A 17 23.15 15.91 -0.45
CA THR A 17 23.78 14.78 -1.14
C THR A 17 22.71 13.77 -1.54
N GLU A 18 22.75 13.29 -2.79
CA GLU A 18 21.85 12.27 -3.28
C GLU A 18 22.63 11.00 -3.66
N SER A 19 22.12 9.85 -3.23
CA SER A 19 22.57 8.54 -3.67
C SER A 19 21.36 7.72 -4.11
N LEU A 20 21.61 6.61 -4.80
CA LEU A 20 20.54 5.68 -5.22
C LEU A 20 19.69 5.16 -4.05
N VAL A 21 20.19 5.22 -2.81
CA VAL A 21 19.54 4.63 -1.63
C VAL A 21 19.05 5.68 -0.64
N ARG A 22 19.74 6.82 -0.53
CA ARG A 22 19.53 7.81 0.54
C ARG A 22 19.75 9.23 0.02
N GLU A 23 18.99 10.16 0.59
CA GLU A 23 19.12 11.61 0.40
C GLU A 23 19.47 12.23 1.75
N ASP A 24 20.58 12.96 1.82
CA ASP A 24 20.93 13.77 2.99
C ASP A 24 20.21 15.12 2.89
N MET A 25 19.39 15.40 3.88
CA MET A 25 18.51 16.57 3.92
C MET A 25 18.96 17.53 4.99
N VAL A 26 18.97 18.83 4.68
CA VAL A 26 19.18 19.88 5.68
C VAL A 26 18.05 20.89 5.59
N CYS A 27 17.49 21.25 6.75
CA CYS A 27 16.50 22.32 6.84
C CYS A 27 17.17 23.68 6.77
N SER A 28 16.80 24.52 5.81
CA SER A 28 17.36 25.88 5.67
C SER A 28 16.93 26.85 6.79
N HIS A 29 15.87 26.53 7.56
CA HIS A 29 15.44 27.36 8.70
C HIS A 29 16.15 27.03 10.01
N CYS A 30 16.25 25.75 10.36
CA CYS A 30 16.76 25.32 11.66
C CYS A 30 18.10 24.57 11.61
N ASN A 31 18.68 24.43 10.41
CA ASN A 31 19.94 23.72 10.13
C ASN A 31 19.97 22.27 10.64
N HIS A 32 18.82 21.67 10.91
CA HIS A 32 18.74 20.26 11.28
C HIS A 32 19.03 19.40 10.05
N ALA A 33 19.92 18.41 10.22
CA ALA A 33 20.26 17.43 9.21
C ALA A 33 19.60 16.08 9.52
N TRP A 34 19.06 15.42 8.51
CA TRP A 34 18.51 14.07 8.61
C TRP A 34 18.64 13.33 7.28
N ILE A 35 18.39 12.03 7.32
CA ILE A 35 18.51 11.14 6.16
C ILE A 35 17.12 10.71 5.73
N GLU A 36 16.82 10.90 4.46
CA GLU A 36 15.63 10.41 3.79
C GLU A 36 15.97 9.24 2.86
N ARG A 37 14.96 8.43 2.53
CA ARG A 37 15.11 7.48 1.43
C ARG A 37 15.14 8.24 0.11
N SER A 38 15.94 7.77 -0.85
CA SER A 38 15.96 8.34 -2.20
C SER A 38 14.56 8.34 -2.82
N SER A 39 14.32 9.33 -3.66
CA SER A 39 13.16 9.44 -4.55
C SER A 39 12.91 8.13 -5.31
N ALA A 40 13.96 7.56 -5.91
CA ALA A 40 13.90 6.29 -6.63
C ALA A 40 13.43 5.11 -5.75
N LEU A 41 13.89 5.02 -4.49
CA LEU A 41 13.41 3.97 -3.57
C LEU A 41 11.98 4.23 -3.08
N LYS A 42 11.59 5.49 -2.90
CA LYS A 42 10.22 5.87 -2.59
C LYS A 42 9.29 5.44 -3.73
N GLU A 43 9.66 5.73 -4.98
CA GLU A 43 8.93 5.31 -6.18
C GLU A 43 8.87 3.79 -6.36
N HIS A 44 10.00 3.10 -6.24
CA HIS A 44 10.04 1.64 -6.37
C HIS A 44 9.21 0.93 -5.29
N LYS A 45 9.21 1.43 -4.05
CA LYS A 45 8.34 0.91 -2.98
C LYS A 45 6.86 1.08 -3.34
N ASN A 46 6.47 2.21 -3.94
CA ASN A 46 5.10 2.45 -4.37
C ASN A 46 4.70 1.55 -5.55
N SER A 47 5.59 1.37 -6.53
CA SER A 47 5.36 0.47 -7.65
C SER A 47 5.14 -0.97 -7.18
N ARG A 48 5.95 -1.45 -6.21
CA ARG A 48 5.76 -2.78 -5.61
C ARG A 48 4.42 -2.91 -4.87
N LEU A 49 3.97 -1.87 -4.19
CA LEU A 49 2.68 -1.85 -3.50
C LEU A 49 1.50 -1.83 -4.48
N ASN A 50 1.55 -1.00 -5.52
CA ASN A 50 0.53 -1.01 -6.58
C ASN A 50 0.41 -2.39 -7.23
N ARG A 51 1.54 -3.04 -7.54
CA ARG A 51 1.55 -4.41 -8.09
C ARG A 51 0.93 -5.44 -7.13
N LEU A 52 1.06 -5.25 -5.82
CA LEU A 52 0.42 -6.12 -4.83
C LEU A 52 -1.10 -5.89 -4.80
N GLU A 53 -1.56 -4.65 -4.95
CA GLU A 53 -2.99 -4.32 -5.03
C GLU A 53 -3.63 -4.92 -6.28
N GLU A 54 -3.02 -4.72 -7.45
CA GLU A 54 -3.45 -5.30 -8.72
C GLU A 54 -3.52 -6.83 -8.64
N ALA A 55 -2.50 -7.46 -8.04
CA ALA A 55 -2.47 -8.91 -7.87
C ALA A 55 -3.59 -9.40 -6.93
N GLU A 56 -3.85 -8.71 -5.82
CA GLU A 56 -4.92 -9.10 -4.91
C GLU A 56 -6.30 -8.90 -5.53
N GLU A 57 -6.52 -7.82 -6.27
CA GLU A 57 -7.78 -7.60 -7.00
C GLU A 57 -8.05 -8.73 -8.00
N ALA A 58 -7.05 -9.11 -8.80
CA ALA A 58 -7.18 -10.22 -9.73
C ALA A 58 -7.45 -11.57 -9.02
N VAL A 59 -6.79 -11.82 -7.88
CA VAL A 59 -7.05 -13.02 -7.08
C VAL A 59 -8.45 -13.00 -6.46
N MET A 60 -8.91 -11.84 -6.00
CA MET A 60 -10.24 -11.65 -5.46
C MET A 60 -11.31 -12.01 -6.49
N VAL A 61 -11.24 -11.43 -7.68
CA VAL A 61 -12.18 -11.73 -8.79
C VAL A 61 -12.26 -13.23 -9.04
N ARG A 62 -11.11 -13.90 -9.16
CA ARG A 62 -11.06 -15.36 -9.37
C ARG A 62 -11.67 -16.18 -8.23
N ARG A 63 -11.59 -15.70 -6.99
CA ARG A 63 -12.20 -16.38 -5.82
C ARG A 63 -13.73 -16.31 -5.90
N TYR A 64 -14.29 -15.16 -6.28
CA TYR A 64 -15.73 -15.00 -6.49
C TYR A 64 -16.20 -15.84 -7.68
N GLU A 65 -15.54 -15.75 -8.83
CA GLU A 65 -15.87 -16.56 -10.01
C GLU A 65 -15.88 -18.06 -9.71
N LYS A 66 -14.90 -18.55 -8.93
CA LYS A 66 -14.88 -19.96 -8.49
C LYS A 66 -16.06 -20.34 -7.60
N LEU A 67 -16.50 -19.44 -6.73
CA LEU A 67 -17.63 -19.68 -5.84
C LEU A 67 -18.93 -19.72 -6.65
N ASP A 68 -19.10 -18.75 -7.55
CA ASP A 68 -20.23 -18.65 -8.47
C ASP A 68 -20.32 -19.88 -9.36
N GLN A 69 -19.19 -20.32 -9.92
CA GLN A 69 -19.12 -21.52 -10.75
C GLN A 69 -19.58 -22.76 -9.98
N LYS A 70 -19.10 -22.97 -8.75
CA LYS A 70 -19.53 -24.10 -7.91
C LYS A 70 -21.03 -24.09 -7.64
N PHE A 71 -21.60 -22.91 -7.43
CA PHE A 71 -23.03 -22.76 -7.20
C PHE A 71 -23.83 -23.05 -8.47
N ASN A 72 -23.41 -22.47 -9.60
CA ASN A 72 -24.05 -22.66 -10.90
C ASN A 72 -23.98 -24.11 -11.39
N ASP A 73 -22.88 -24.81 -11.08
CA ASP A 73 -22.70 -26.23 -11.38
C ASP A 73 -23.48 -27.15 -10.42
N GLY A 74 -24.19 -26.59 -9.43
CA GLY A 74 -24.95 -27.35 -8.43
C GLY A 74 -24.09 -28.14 -7.46
N VAL A 75 -22.79 -27.84 -7.37
CA VAL A 75 -21.83 -28.52 -6.49
C VAL A 75 -22.04 -28.13 -5.02
N ILE A 76 -22.54 -26.92 -4.77
CA ILE A 76 -22.83 -26.39 -3.44
C ILE A 76 -24.27 -25.90 -3.35
N SER A 77 -24.83 -25.98 -2.15
CA SER A 77 -26.17 -25.48 -1.84
C SER A 77 -26.23 -23.95 -1.77
N PRO A 78 -27.44 -23.35 -1.84
CA PRO A 78 -27.61 -21.89 -1.63
C PRO A 78 -27.11 -21.40 -0.26
N GLN A 79 -27.20 -22.25 0.78
CA GLN A 79 -26.70 -21.92 2.12
C GLN A 79 -25.17 -21.88 2.15
N GLU A 80 -24.51 -22.90 1.58
CA GLU A 80 -23.05 -22.94 1.46
C GLU A 80 -22.51 -21.79 0.59
N TYR A 81 -23.22 -21.43 -0.47
CA TYR A 81 -22.89 -20.26 -1.29
C TYR A 81 -22.96 -18.95 -0.49
N SER A 82 -24.04 -18.75 0.29
CA SER A 82 -24.20 -17.57 1.14
C SER A 82 -23.09 -17.45 2.21
N GLU A 83 -22.72 -18.58 2.83
CA GLU A 83 -21.63 -18.63 3.79
C GLU A 83 -20.27 -18.35 3.14
N GLY A 84 -20.03 -18.92 1.96
CA GLY A 84 -18.83 -18.67 1.16
C GLY A 84 -18.67 -17.19 0.79
N LEU A 85 -19.75 -16.53 0.37
CA LEU A 85 -19.74 -15.10 0.06
C LEU A 85 -19.36 -14.27 1.29
N LYS A 86 -19.99 -14.53 2.44
CA LYS A 86 -19.67 -13.84 3.70
C LYS A 86 -18.21 -14.02 4.12
N ALA A 87 -17.66 -15.21 3.91
CA ALA A 87 -16.25 -15.49 4.19
C ALA A 87 -15.31 -14.70 3.27
N LEU A 88 -15.59 -14.69 1.97
CA LEU A 88 -14.81 -13.92 0.98
C LEU A 88 -14.86 -12.42 1.26
N GLU A 89 -16.04 -11.87 1.57
CA GLU A 89 -16.17 -10.45 1.92
C GLU A 89 -15.36 -10.08 3.18
N ARG A 90 -15.39 -10.94 4.20
CA ARG A 90 -14.63 -10.74 5.43
C ARG A 90 -13.13 -10.73 5.15
N GLN A 91 -12.66 -11.70 4.37
CA GLN A 91 -11.27 -11.80 3.97
C GLN A 91 -10.84 -10.55 3.18
N ASN A 92 -11.66 -10.12 2.21
CA ASN A 92 -11.38 -8.93 1.42
C ASN A 92 -11.27 -7.67 2.27
N ARG A 93 -12.19 -7.45 3.22
CA ARG A 93 -12.11 -6.32 4.16
C ARG A 93 -10.81 -6.32 4.97
N GLN A 94 -10.35 -7.49 5.41
CA GLN A 94 -9.11 -7.62 6.19
C GLN A 94 -7.87 -7.31 5.34
N VAL A 95 -7.83 -7.79 4.09
CA VAL A 95 -6.72 -7.50 3.18
C VAL A 95 -6.70 -6.01 2.81
N GLN A 96 -7.85 -5.42 2.49
CA GLN A 96 -7.98 -3.98 2.24
C GLN A 96 -7.55 -3.13 3.44
N ALA A 97 -7.91 -3.52 4.67
CA ALA A 97 -7.43 -2.85 5.87
C ALA A 97 -5.90 -2.94 6.05
N THR A 98 -5.32 -4.10 5.72
CA THR A 98 -3.87 -4.31 5.77
C THR A 98 -3.15 -3.44 4.74
N LEU A 99 -3.63 -3.45 3.48
CA LEU A 99 -3.09 -2.60 2.41
C LEU A 99 -3.17 -1.12 2.81
N ARG A 100 -4.34 -0.65 3.27
CA ARG A 100 -4.51 0.72 3.78
C ARG A 100 -3.57 1.06 4.92
N THR A 101 -3.32 0.14 5.85
CA THR A 101 -2.38 0.37 6.96
C THR A 101 -0.94 0.52 6.47
N VAL A 102 -0.55 -0.25 5.45
CA VAL A 102 0.77 -0.10 4.82
C VAL A 102 0.88 1.24 4.10
N TRP A 103 -0.22 1.71 3.50
CA TRP A 103 -0.33 3.03 2.89
C TRP A 103 -0.33 4.19 3.89
N THR A 104 -1.00 4.08 5.04
CA THR A 104 -1.07 5.17 6.02
C THR A 104 0.22 5.34 6.79
N LYS A 105 0.97 4.26 7.06
CA LYS A 105 2.34 4.31 7.62
C LYS A 105 3.39 4.94 6.66
N ARG A 106 2.94 5.51 5.54
CA ARG A 106 3.75 6.23 4.56
C ARG A 106 3.85 7.73 4.87
N PHE A 107 2.92 8.27 5.65
CA PHE A 107 2.86 9.67 6.06
C PHE A 107 3.29 9.86 7.51
#